data_AF-A0A6N0HS62-F1
#
_entry.id   AF-A0A6N0HS62-F1
#
_cell.length_a   1.000
_cell.length_b   1.000
_cell.length_c   1.000
_cell.angle_alpha   90.00
_cell.angle_beta   90.00
_cell.angle_gamma   90.00
#
_symmetry.space_group_name_H-M   'P 1'
#
loop_
_entity.id
_entity.type
_entity.pdbx_description
1 polymer ?
#
loop_
_entity_poly.entity_id
_entity_poly.type
_entity_poly.pdbx_seq_one_letter_code
_entity_poly.pdbx_strand_id
1 'polypeptide(L)'
;MDKLGLSIYFTKEQSLPDEIRLLIIVILCGALGSLIHALKSFINFTGSQKFKAAWVWWYLLRAPMGALLALVFYFALRGGLLLLTNGNTAADFEVFGIASVATLVGLFTEQATAKLKELFDTLFTPKQQRELPDRLEDVEK
;
A
#
# COMPACT_ATOMS: atom_id res chain seq x y z
N MET A 1 21.31 44.39 -25.72
CA MET A 1 21.98 43.08 -25.50
C MET A 1 21.16 42.34 -24.45
N ASP A 2 19.88 42.05 -24.73
CA ASP A 2 18.91 41.81 -23.63
C ASP A 2 17.98 40.60 -23.89
N LYS A 3 18.43 39.64 -24.70
CA LYS A 3 17.71 38.36 -24.93
C LYS A 3 18.28 37.18 -24.16
N LEU A 4 19.43 37.35 -23.51
CA LEU A 4 20.07 36.29 -22.72
C LEU A 4 19.54 36.18 -21.29
N GLY A 5 18.91 37.24 -20.75
CA GLY A 5 18.34 37.23 -19.41
C GLY A 5 16.96 36.61 -19.30
N LEU A 6 16.18 36.54 -20.39
CA LEU A 6 14.80 36.00 -20.36
C LEU A 6 14.76 34.48 -20.58
N SER A 7 15.77 33.92 -21.24
CA SER A 7 15.87 32.47 -21.48
C SER A 7 16.18 31.66 -20.22
N ILE A 8 16.70 32.29 -19.17
CA ILE A 8 17.13 31.61 -17.93
C ILE A 8 15.97 31.48 -16.92
N TYR A 9 14.92 32.28 -17.06
CA TYR A 9 13.73 32.18 -16.20
C TYR A 9 12.68 31.20 -16.72
N PHE A 10 12.76 30.81 -18.00
CA PHE A 10 11.83 29.84 -18.59
C PHE A 10 12.24 28.38 -18.31
N THR A 11 13.46 28.15 -17.82
CA THR A 11 14.01 26.82 -17.52
C THR A 11 14.11 26.55 -16.02
N LYS A 12 13.26 27.17 -15.20
CA LYS A 12 12.97 26.59 -13.89
C LYS A 12 12.16 25.33 -14.20
N GLU A 13 12.85 24.22 -14.43
CA GLU A 13 12.22 22.90 -14.40
C GLU A 13 11.35 22.89 -13.15
N GLN A 14 10.04 22.88 -13.36
CA GLN A 14 9.06 22.60 -12.32
C GLN A 14 9.21 21.11 -12.05
N SER A 15 10.32 20.71 -11.44
CA SER A 15 10.51 19.35 -10.95
C SER A 15 9.32 19.09 -10.02
N LEU A 16 8.60 18.00 -10.30
CA LEU A 16 7.49 17.59 -9.45
C LEU A 16 8.00 17.49 -8.01
N PRO A 17 7.26 17.99 -7.01
CA PRO A 17 7.57 17.76 -5.61
C PRO A 17 7.86 16.28 -5.36
N ASP A 18 8.88 15.97 -4.56
CA ASP A 18 9.32 14.58 -4.34
C ASP A 18 8.18 13.68 -3.84
N GLU A 19 7.23 14.24 -3.07
CA GLU A 19 5.98 13.56 -2.69
C GLU A 19 5.15 13.09 -3.89
N ILE A 20 4.96 13.96 -4.88
CA ILE A 20 4.13 13.66 -6.04
C ILE A 20 4.81 12.61 -6.90
N ARG A 21 6.14 12.68 -7.06
CA ARG A 21 6.92 11.66 -7.76
C ARG A 21 6.76 10.30 -7.10
N LEU A 22 6.85 10.23 -5.77
CA LEU A 22 6.65 8.98 -5.02
C LEU A 22 5.22 8.44 -5.15
N LEU A 23 4.20 9.29 -5.06
CA LEU A 23 2.80 8.87 -5.23
C LEU A 23 2.55 8.27 -6.61
N ILE A 24 3.10 8.89 -7.66
CA ILE A 24 2.99 8.36 -9.03
C ILE A 24 3.66 6.98 -9.11
N ILE A 25 4.86 6.82 -8.55
CA ILE A 25 5.58 5.54 -8.52
C ILE A 25 4.74 4.48 -7.79
N VAL A 26 4.18 4.80 -6.62
CA VAL A 26 3.34 3.88 -5.84
C VAL A 26 2.11 3.44 -6.64
N ILE A 27 1.43 4.38 -7.28
CA ILE A 27 0.24 4.09 -8.11
C ILE A 27 0.61 3.16 -9.26
N LEU A 28 1.69 3.47 -9.99
CA LEU A 28 2.12 2.68 -11.14
C LEU A 28 2.59 1.27 -10.73
N CYS A 29 3.39 1.17 -9.66
CA CYS A 29 3.85 -0.11 -9.14
C CYS A 29 2.70 -0.97 -8.59
N GLY A 30 1.76 -0.37 -7.86
CA GLY A 30 0.56 -1.05 -7.37
C GLY A 30 -0.35 -1.56 -8.49
N ALA A 31 -0.56 -0.73 -9.53
CA ALA A 31 -1.29 -1.14 -10.73
C ALA A 31 -0.56 -2.27 -11.46
N LEU A 32 0.76 -2.18 -11.61
CA LEU A 32 1.61 -3.16 -12.28
C LEU A 32 1.56 -4.52 -11.59
N GLY A 33 1.67 -4.56 -10.25
CA GLY A 33 1.53 -5.80 -9.49
C GLY A 33 0.18 -6.48 -9.71
N SER A 34 -0.91 -5.70 -9.69
CA SER A 34 -2.25 -6.20 -9.94
C SER A 34 -2.44 -6.69 -11.39
N LEU A 35 -1.77 -6.04 -12.35
CA LEU A 35 -1.78 -6.48 -13.74
C LEU A 35 -1.06 -7.82 -13.92
N ILE A 36 0.05 -8.07 -13.23
CA ILE A 36 0.73 -9.38 -13.23
C ILE A 36 -0.23 -10.47 -12.72
N HIS A 37 -0.98 -10.19 -11.66
CA HIS A 37 -2.00 -11.12 -11.15
C HIS A 37 -3.11 -11.37 -12.19
N ALA A 38 -3.62 -10.31 -12.82
CA ALA A 38 -4.62 -10.39 -13.87
C ALA A 38 -4.13 -11.21 -15.07
N LEU A 39 -2.88 -11.02 -15.49
CA LEU A 39 -2.26 -11.75 -16.60
C LEU A 39 -2.11 -13.24 -16.28
N LYS A 40 -1.70 -13.58 -15.05
CA LYS A 40 -1.64 -14.97 -14.58
C LYS A 40 -3.02 -15.63 -14.63
N SER A 41 -4.06 -14.91 -14.20
CA SER A 41 -5.45 -15.38 -14.28
C SER A 41 -5.92 -15.55 -15.73
N PHE A 42 -5.57 -14.62 -16.61
CA PHE A 42 -5.86 -14.70 -18.04
C PHE A 42 -5.20 -15.92 -18.69
N ILE A 43 -3.90 -16.14 -18.49
CA ILE A 43 -3.18 -17.31 -19.05
C ILE A 43 -3.85 -18.62 -18.64
N ASN A 44 -4.27 -18.74 -17.38
CA ASN A 44 -4.99 -19.92 -16.88
C ASN A 44 -6.39 -20.10 -17.54
N PHE A 45 -7.09 -19.01 -17.87
CA PHE A 45 -8.42 -19.05 -18.48
C PHE A 45 -8.41 -19.27 -19.99
N THR A 46 -7.45 -18.70 -20.72
CA THR A 46 -7.33 -18.88 -22.18
C THR A 46 -6.98 -20.33 -22.55
N GLY A 47 -6.30 -21.05 -21.65
CA GLY A 47 -6.07 -22.50 -21.78
C GLY A 47 -7.30 -23.39 -21.58
N SER A 48 -8.43 -22.87 -21.07
CA SER A 48 -9.63 -23.65 -20.72
C SER A 48 -10.89 -23.34 -21.56
N GLN A 49 -10.77 -22.57 -22.65
CA GLN A 49 -11.85 -22.27 -23.63
C GLN A 49 -13.16 -21.68 -23.07
N LYS A 50 -13.15 -21.04 -21.89
CA LYS A 50 -14.36 -20.41 -21.27
C LYS A 50 -14.29 -18.88 -21.22
N PHE A 51 -13.85 -18.24 -22.31
CA PHE A 51 -13.73 -16.79 -22.35
C PHE A 51 -15.12 -16.14 -22.41
N LYS A 52 -15.59 -15.56 -21.30
CA LYS A 52 -16.85 -14.82 -21.23
C LYS A 52 -16.57 -13.32 -21.29
N ALA A 53 -17.22 -12.60 -22.20
CA ALA A 53 -17.10 -11.14 -22.32
C ALA A 53 -17.43 -10.37 -21.03
N ALA A 54 -18.24 -10.97 -20.14
CA ALA A 54 -18.55 -10.41 -18.82
C ALA A 54 -17.32 -10.25 -17.89
N TRP A 55 -16.18 -10.89 -18.19
CA TRP A 55 -14.96 -10.80 -17.37
C TRP A 55 -14.10 -9.58 -17.68
N VAL A 56 -14.36 -8.84 -18.76
CA VAL A 56 -13.60 -7.63 -19.12
C VAL A 56 -13.62 -6.60 -17.99
N TRP A 57 -14.78 -6.41 -17.35
CA TRP A 57 -14.90 -5.49 -16.21
C TRP A 57 -14.07 -5.92 -15.00
N TRP A 58 -13.95 -7.24 -14.77
CA TRP A 58 -13.14 -7.76 -13.69
C TRP A 58 -11.64 -7.48 -13.91
N TYR A 59 -11.16 -7.61 -15.15
CA TYR A 59 -9.78 -7.24 -15.50
C TYR A 59 -9.53 -5.73 -15.40
N LEU A 60 -10.49 -4.92 -15.85
CA LEU A 60 -10.38 -3.46 -15.88
C LEU A 60 -10.40 -2.84 -14.47
N LEU A 61 -11.20 -3.41 -13.56
CA LEU A 61 -11.28 -2.97 -12.16
C LEU A 61 -10.11 -3.48 -11.30
N ARG A 62 -9.36 -4.48 -11.77
CA ARG A 62 -8.24 -5.06 -11.00
C ARG A 62 -7.09 -4.08 -10.82
N ALA A 63 -6.65 -3.42 -11.89
CA ALA A 63 -5.51 -2.49 -11.83
C ALA A 63 -5.77 -1.29 -10.90
N PRO A 64 -6.94 -0.61 -10.95
CA PRO A 64 -7.31 0.42 -9.97
C PRO A 64 -7.30 -0.09 -8.53
N MET A 65 -7.78 -1.31 -8.27
CA MET A 65 -7.76 -1.87 -6.92
C MET A 65 -6.33 -2.04 -6.38
N GLY A 66 -5.40 -2.53 -7.20
CA GLY A 66 -3.99 -2.63 -6.81
C GLY A 66 -3.34 -1.29 -6.50
N ALA A 67 -3.61 -0.28 -7.33
CA ALA A 67 -3.12 1.08 -7.13
C ALA A 67 -3.67 1.73 -5.84
N LEU A 68 -4.98 1.60 -5.60
CA LEU A 68 -5.63 2.14 -4.40
C LEU A 68 -5.08 1.47 -3.14
N LEU A 69 -4.91 0.15 -3.14
CA LEU A 69 -4.38 -0.55 -1.98
C LEU A 69 -2.90 -0.18 -1.72
N ALA A 70 -2.10 -0.01 -2.77
CA ALA A 70 -0.73 0.48 -2.65
C ALA A 70 -0.66 1.89 -2.04
N LEU A 71 -1.59 2.78 -2.38
CA LEU A 71 -1.69 4.10 -1.74
C LEU A 71 -2.01 4.00 -0.25
N VAL A 72 -2.94 3.12 0.14
CA VAL A 72 -3.25 2.90 1.56
C VAL A 72 -2.01 2.45 2.33
N PHE A 73 -1.25 1.50 1.78
CA PHE A 73 0.01 1.06 2.39
C PHE A 73 1.07 2.17 2.44
N TYR A 74 1.20 2.98 1.38
CA TYR A 74 2.10 4.12 1.38
C TYR A 74 1.74 5.15 2.46
N PHE A 75 0.45 5.46 2.65
CA PHE A 75 0.01 6.33 3.73
C PHE A 75 0.20 5.70 5.11
N ALA A 76 -0.01 4.39 5.26
CA ALA A 76 0.27 3.69 6.51
C ALA A 76 1.78 3.74 6.87
N LEU A 77 2.65 3.54 5.88
CA LEU A 77 4.11 3.64 6.02
C LEU A 77 4.54 5.07 6.37
N ARG A 78 4.10 6.04 5.58
CA ARG A 78 4.53 7.44 5.69
C ARG A 78 3.86 8.19 6.85
N GLY A 79 2.63 7.82 7.22
CA GLY A 79 1.92 8.31 8.39
C GLY A 79 2.37 7.67 9.71
N GLY A 80 3.33 6.74 9.64
CA GLY A 80 3.95 6.13 10.81
C GLY A 80 3.09 5.08 11.51
N LEU A 81 2.06 4.54 10.85
CA LEU A 81 1.24 3.44 11.39
C LEU A 81 2.09 2.23 11.76
N LEU A 82 3.17 1.95 11.00
CA LEU A 82 4.11 0.88 11.31
C LEU A 82 5.10 1.23 12.44
N LEU A 83 5.27 2.53 12.75
CA LEU A 83 6.07 2.98 13.89
C LEU A 83 5.33 2.70 15.21
N LEU A 84 4.00 2.79 15.22
CA LEU A 84 3.18 2.43 16.38
C LEU A 84 3.33 0.96 16.80
N THR A 85 3.68 0.07 15.87
CA THR A 85 3.77 -1.37 16.12
C THR A 85 5.20 -1.89 16.29
N ASN A 86 6.22 -1.21 15.73
CA ASN A 86 7.61 -1.71 15.72
C ASN A 86 8.65 -0.74 16.31
N GLY A 87 8.27 0.44 16.79
CA GLY A 87 9.17 1.34 17.55
C GLY A 87 10.38 1.91 16.79
N ASN A 88 10.45 1.72 15.47
CA ASN A 88 11.60 2.14 14.67
C ASN A 88 11.46 3.61 14.26
N THR A 89 12.51 4.42 14.40
CA THR A 89 12.51 5.83 13.96
C THR A 89 12.26 5.93 12.46
N ALA A 90 11.59 7.01 12.02
CA ALA A 90 11.19 7.28 10.63
C ALA A 90 12.29 6.84 9.66
N ALA A 91 12.09 5.69 9.01
CA ALA A 91 13.03 5.21 8.02
C ALA A 91 12.94 6.18 6.84
N ASP A 92 14.08 6.72 6.42
CA ASP A 92 14.19 7.34 5.11
C ASP A 92 13.84 6.25 4.08
N PHE A 93 12.58 6.25 3.65
CA PHE A 93 12.08 5.24 2.74
C PHE A 93 12.66 5.51 1.36
N GLU A 94 13.66 4.71 0.99
CA GLU A 94 14.26 4.71 -0.32
C GLU A 94 13.20 4.38 -1.40
N VAL A 95 13.30 5.02 -2.56
CA VAL A 95 12.29 5.00 -3.62
C VAL A 95 12.02 3.59 -4.12
N PHE A 96 13.06 2.77 -4.33
CA PHE A 96 12.90 1.38 -4.77
C PHE A 96 12.30 0.49 -3.67
N GLY A 97 12.62 0.77 -2.40
CA GLY A 97 11.96 0.15 -1.25
C GLY A 97 10.44 0.32 -1.29
N ILE A 98 9.96 1.57 -1.41
CA ILE A 98 8.52 1.86 -1.51
C ILE A 98 7.91 1.20 -2.76
N ALA A 99 8.58 1.30 -3.90
CA ALA A 99 8.11 0.73 -5.16
C ALA A 99 7.95 -0.79 -5.09
N SER A 100 8.89 -1.49 -4.43
CA SER A 100 8.83 -2.93 -4.24
C SER A 100 7.63 -3.35 -3.39
N VAL A 101 7.38 -2.66 -2.28
CA VAL A 101 6.22 -2.89 -1.41
C VAL A 101 4.92 -2.60 -2.16
N ALA A 102 4.84 -1.48 -2.88
CA ALA A 102 3.68 -1.13 -3.68
C ALA A 102 3.36 -2.23 -4.73
N THR A 103 4.39 -2.75 -5.40
CA THR A 103 4.24 -3.86 -6.36
C THR A 103 3.72 -5.13 -5.69
N LEU A 104 4.28 -5.50 -4.53
CA LEU A 104 3.83 -6.68 -3.77
C LEU A 104 2.38 -6.54 -3.29
N VAL A 105 2.00 -5.36 -2.80
CA VAL A 105 0.62 -5.04 -2.38
C VAL A 105 -0.34 -5.17 -3.57
N GLY A 106 0.04 -4.67 -4.74
CA GLY A 106 -0.73 -4.83 -5.96
C GLY A 106 -0.88 -6.29 -6.39
N LEU A 107 0.21 -7.07 -6.33
CA LEU A 107 0.25 -8.48 -6.73
C LEU A 107 -0.57 -9.39 -5.82
N PHE A 108 -0.58 -9.06 -4.52
CA PHE A 108 -1.17 -9.84 -3.44
C PHE A 108 -2.27 -9.05 -2.71
N THR A 109 -3.22 -8.49 -3.46
CA THR A 109 -4.29 -7.64 -2.94
C THR A 109 -5.06 -8.29 -1.78
N GLU A 110 -5.32 -9.60 -1.86
CA GLU A 110 -6.04 -10.35 -0.82
C GLU A 110 -5.23 -10.43 0.49
N GLN A 111 -3.96 -10.79 0.39
CA GLN A 111 -3.06 -10.87 1.54
C GLN A 111 -2.83 -9.49 2.16
N ALA A 112 -2.64 -8.46 1.33
CA ALA A 112 -2.48 -7.09 1.76
C ALA A 112 -3.72 -6.57 2.50
N THR A 113 -4.92 -6.87 2.00
CA THR A 113 -6.18 -6.52 2.67
C THR A 113 -6.34 -7.25 4.00
N ALA A 114 -6.03 -8.55 4.03
CA ALA A 114 -6.04 -9.32 5.27
C ALA A 114 -5.08 -8.72 6.32
N LYS A 115 -3.93 -8.23 5.89
CA LYS A 115 -2.95 -7.61 6.80
C LYS A 115 -3.40 -6.24 7.32
N LEU A 116 -4.07 -5.43 6.49
CA LEU A 116 -4.71 -4.19 6.96
C LEU A 116 -5.80 -4.47 7.98
N LYS A 117 -6.57 -5.56 7.82
CA LYS A 117 -7.57 -5.97 8.81
C LYS A 117 -6.91 -6.33 10.15
N GLU A 118 -5.84 -7.11 10.12
CA GLU A 118 -5.08 -7.45 11.34
C GLU A 118 -4.52 -6.21 12.05
N LEU A 119 -3.99 -5.26 11.29
CA LEU A 119 -3.54 -3.97 11.84
C LEU A 119 -4.70 -3.17 12.44
N PHE A 120 -5.85 -3.11 11.75
CA PHE A 120 -7.04 -2.46 12.28
C PHE A 120 -7.50 -3.10 13.59
N ASP A 121 -7.63 -4.42 13.62
CA ASP A 121 -8.03 -5.14 14.83
C ASP A 121 -7.03 -4.89 15.97
N THR A 122 -5.72 -4.92 15.69
CA THR A 122 -4.68 -4.65 16.70
C THR A 122 -4.79 -3.24 17.30
N LEU A 123 -5.08 -2.24 16.47
CA LEU A 123 -5.15 -0.83 16.90
C LEU A 123 -6.46 -0.50 17.62
N PHE A 124 -7.55 -1.18 17.28
CA PHE A 124 -8.89 -0.85 17.76
C PHE A 124 -9.51 -1.91 18.70
N THR A 125 -8.82 -3.02 18.98
CA THR A 125 -9.28 -3.99 20.00
C THR A 125 -9.16 -3.36 21.39
N PRO A 126 -10.26 -3.26 22.16
CA PRO A 126 -10.19 -2.79 23.54
C PRO A 126 -9.31 -3.74 24.34
N LYS A 127 -8.30 -3.22 25.04
CA LYS A 127 -7.51 -4.03 25.98
C LYS A 127 -8.47 -4.57 27.05
N GLN A 128 -8.88 -5.82 26.92
CA GLN A 128 -9.68 -6.50 27.93
C GLN A 128 -8.96 -6.36 29.27
N GLN A 129 -9.65 -5.74 30.21
CA GLN A 129 -9.18 -5.49 31.55
C GLN A 129 -8.67 -6.82 32.11
N ARG A 130 -7.38 -6.86 32.47
CA ARG A 130 -6.76 -7.98 33.19
C ARG A 130 -7.74 -8.45 34.25
N GLU A 131 -8.28 -9.64 34.11
CA GLU A 131 -8.99 -10.31 35.20
C GLU A 131 -7.97 -10.37 36.35
N LEU A 132 -8.22 -9.55 37.36
CA LEU A 132 -7.45 -9.55 38.59
C LEU A 132 -7.58 -10.97 39.15
N PRO A 133 -6.49 -11.73 39.31
CA PRO A 133 -6.59 -13.02 39.98
C PRO A 133 -7.18 -12.76 41.36
N ASP A 134 -8.30 -13.43 41.61
CA ASP A 134 -9.06 -13.38 42.86
C ASP A 134 -8.21 -13.98 43.99
N ARG A 135 -7.22 -13.22 44.45
CA ARG A 135 -6.42 -13.53 45.64
C ARG A 135 -6.99 -12.77 46.80
N LEU A 136 -8.09 -13.22 47.37
CA LEU A 136 -8.49 -12.91 48.75
C LEU A 136 -9.34 -14.02 49.41
N GLU A 137 -9.06 -15.31 49.17
CA GLU A 137 -9.65 -16.38 50.03
C GLU A 137 -8.63 -17.24 50.79
N ASP A 138 -7.33 -17.02 50.60
CA ASP A 138 -6.28 -17.77 51.34
C ASP A 138 -5.80 -17.07 52.62
N VAL A 139 -6.48 -16.00 53.06
CA VAL A 139 -6.09 -15.21 54.24
C VAL A 139 -7.27 -15.02 55.20
N GLU A 140 -8.02 -16.08 55.50
CA GLU A 140 -8.68 -16.12 56.80
C GLU A 140 -8.84 -17.55 57.35
N LYS A 141 -7.96 -17.85 58.33
CA LYS A 141 -8.11 -18.74 59.50
C LYS A 141 -8.33 -20.24 59.28
#